data_AF-A0A7S7UGG1-F1
#
_entry.id   AF-A0A7S7UGG1-F1
#
_cell.length_a   1.000
_cell.length_b   1.000
_cell.length_c   1.000
_cell.angle_alpha   90.00
_cell.angle_beta   90.00
_cell.angle_gamma   90.00
#
_symmetry.space_group_name_H-M   'P 1'
#
loop_
_entity.id
_entity.type
_entity.pdbx_description
1 polymer ?
#
loop_
_entity_poly.entity_id
_entity_poly.type
_entity_poly.pdbx_seq_one_letter_code
_entity_poly.pdbx_strand_id
1 'polypeptide(L)'
;MKRLIFAGSLLLASGTLSLADGLFWVVGNRATGKCDIVTSNPVIYGDIWFGDGPYKSKDDAKLARSTIRACPALTPDEEKAEDEAG
;
A
#
# COMPACT_ATOMS: atom_id res chain seq x y z
N MET A 1 21.50 -46.37 23.74
CA MET A 1 20.88 -45.05 23.48
C MET A 1 21.97 -43.99 23.29
N LYS A 2 22.38 -43.69 22.05
CA LYS A 2 23.45 -42.70 21.77
C LYS A 2 23.55 -42.27 20.29
N ARG A 3 22.45 -42.08 19.56
CA ARG A 3 22.51 -41.64 18.14
C ARG A 3 21.26 -40.85 17.73
N LEU A 4 20.98 -39.73 18.39
CA LEU A 4 19.93 -38.80 17.96
C LEU A 4 20.38 -37.35 18.19
N ILE A 5 21.58 -37.02 17.73
CA ILE A 5 22.03 -35.62 17.63
C ILE A 5 22.88 -35.60 16.37
N PHE A 6 22.36 -35.08 15.27
CA PHE A 6 23.05 -34.60 14.06
C PHE A 6 22.11 -34.62 12.83
N ALA A 7 20.90 -34.08 12.98
CA ALA A 7 20.02 -33.79 11.85
C ALA A 7 19.29 -32.46 12.04
N GLY A 8 19.96 -31.49 12.66
CA GLY A 8 19.46 -30.13 12.82
C GLY A 8 20.48 -29.18 12.27
N SER A 9 20.44 -28.89 10.96
CA SER A 9 21.03 -27.72 10.30
C SER A 9 21.03 -27.94 8.78
N LEU A 10 19.87 -28.12 8.17
CA LEU A 10 19.75 -27.82 6.75
C LEU A 10 18.28 -27.63 6.38
N LEU A 11 17.91 -26.36 6.19
CA LEU A 11 17.38 -25.83 4.94
C LEU A 11 16.54 -24.58 5.26
N LEU A 12 17.26 -23.46 5.18
CA LEU A 12 16.86 -22.24 4.49
C LEU A 12 15.48 -21.71 4.86
N ALA A 13 15.54 -20.70 5.74
CA ALA A 13 14.60 -19.61 5.84
C ALA A 13 14.16 -19.12 4.44
N SER A 14 13.15 -19.77 3.89
CA SER A 14 12.28 -19.17 2.89
C SER A 14 11.28 -18.34 3.67
N GLY A 15 11.79 -17.26 4.27
CA GLY A 15 10.94 -16.15 4.67
C GLY A 15 10.39 -15.59 3.36
N THR A 16 9.21 -16.03 2.96
CA THR A 16 8.44 -15.30 1.97
C THR A 16 8.28 -13.91 2.55
N LEU A 17 9.03 -12.93 2.01
CA LEU A 17 8.74 -11.54 2.23
C LEU A 17 7.27 -11.37 1.84
N SER A 18 6.39 -11.28 2.83
CA SER A 18 5.03 -10.81 2.64
C SER A 18 5.15 -9.37 2.19
N LEU A 19 5.40 -9.16 0.89
CA LEU A 19 5.46 -7.87 0.22
C LEU A 19 4.05 -7.28 0.17
N ALA A 20 3.55 -6.87 1.32
CA ALA A 20 2.53 -5.85 1.42
C ALA A 20 3.17 -4.45 1.58
N ASP A 21 4.42 -4.38 2.07
CA ASP A 21 5.16 -3.13 2.34
C ASP A 21 5.69 -2.39 1.10
N GLY A 22 5.12 -2.60 -0.08
CA GLY A 22 5.63 -1.98 -1.32
C GLY A 22 4.59 -1.77 -2.42
N LEU A 23 3.31 -1.92 -2.09
CA LEU A 23 2.22 -1.69 -3.02
C LEU A 23 1.41 -0.48 -2.56
N PHE A 24 0.88 0.27 -3.51
CA PHE A 24 0.13 1.48 -3.27
C PHE A 24 -1.31 1.30 -3.71
N TRP A 25 -2.26 1.84 -2.97
CA TRP A 25 -3.67 1.85 -3.32
C TRP A 25 -4.21 3.27 -3.24
N VAL A 26 -5.06 3.66 -4.19
CA VAL A 26 -5.80 4.91 -4.14
C VAL A 26 -7.14 4.63 -3.49
N VAL A 27 -7.47 5.32 -2.40
CA VAL A 27 -8.74 5.15 -1.68
C VAL A 27 -9.53 6.43 -1.63
N GLY A 28 -10.84 6.34 -1.87
CA GLY A 28 -11.75 7.47 -1.66
C GLY A 28 -12.16 7.55 -0.21
N ASN A 29 -11.84 8.66 0.45
CA ASN A 29 -12.08 8.88 1.87
C ASN A 29 -13.21 9.90 2.11
N ARG A 30 -14.35 9.40 2.60
CA ARG A 30 -15.61 10.16 2.81
C ARG A 30 -15.44 11.25 3.83
N ALA A 31 -14.60 11.05 4.83
CA ALA A 31 -14.37 12.01 5.89
C ALA A 31 -13.67 13.27 5.37
N THR A 32 -12.72 13.12 4.45
CA THR A 32 -11.96 14.23 3.85
C THR A 32 -12.54 14.70 2.52
N GLY A 33 -13.34 13.88 1.87
CA GLY A 33 -13.83 14.10 0.51
C GLY A 33 -12.74 13.96 -0.56
N LYS A 34 -11.60 13.34 -0.22
CA LYS A 34 -10.40 13.25 -1.07
C LYS A 34 -10.05 11.81 -1.42
N CYS A 35 -9.03 11.66 -2.27
CA CYS A 35 -8.42 10.37 -2.55
C CYS A 35 -7.02 10.29 -1.94
N ASP A 36 -6.87 9.39 -0.98
CA ASP A 36 -5.61 9.15 -0.28
C ASP A 36 -4.85 8.00 -0.95
N ILE A 37 -3.51 8.05 -0.90
CA ILE A 37 -2.66 6.93 -1.32
C ILE A 37 -2.19 6.20 -0.07
N VAL A 38 -2.57 4.93 0.06
CA VAL A 38 -2.20 4.08 1.19
C VAL A 38 -1.25 2.97 0.74
N THR A 39 -0.36 2.54 1.63
CA THR A 39 0.60 1.45 1.39
C THR A 39 0.13 0.10 1.94
N SER A 40 -1.15 0.01 2.31
CA SER A 40 -1.76 -1.22 2.83
C SER A 40 -3.08 -1.49 2.11
N ASN A 41 -3.36 -2.77 1.85
CA ASN A 41 -4.56 -3.17 1.13
C ASN A 41 -5.83 -2.69 1.87
N PRO A 42 -6.62 -1.78 1.26
CA PRO A 42 -7.74 -1.17 1.94
C PRO A 42 -8.92 -2.13 2.04
N VAL A 43 -9.56 -2.18 3.21
CA VAL A 43 -10.88 -2.78 3.37
C VAL A 43 -11.93 -1.70 3.16
N ILE A 44 -12.85 -1.91 2.22
CA ILE A 44 -13.92 -0.96 1.92
C ILE A 44 -14.95 -0.97 3.05
N TYR A 45 -14.77 -0.07 4.01
CA TYR A 45 -15.64 0.08 5.17
C TYR A 45 -15.55 1.50 5.74
N GLY A 46 -16.62 1.95 6.38
CA GLY A 46 -16.69 3.25 7.05
C GLY A 46 -16.50 4.42 6.07
N ASP A 47 -15.41 5.15 6.26
CA ASP A 47 -15.06 6.33 5.44
C ASP A 47 -14.50 5.94 4.07
N ILE A 48 -14.00 4.73 3.88
CA ILE A 48 -13.49 4.30 2.58
C ILE A 48 -14.66 3.86 1.68
N TRP A 49 -14.91 4.60 0.59
CA TRP A 49 -16.01 4.28 -0.35
C TRP A 49 -15.55 3.57 -1.62
N PHE A 50 -14.26 3.56 -1.91
CA PHE A 50 -13.65 2.73 -2.95
C PHE A 50 -12.15 2.56 -2.69
N GLY A 51 -11.55 1.58 -3.36
CA GLY A 51 -10.11 1.37 -3.46
C GLY A 51 -9.76 0.96 -4.88
N ASP A 52 -8.67 1.52 -5.42
CA ASP A 52 -8.09 1.19 -6.72
C ASP A 52 -6.61 0.83 -6.55
N GLY A 53 -6.12 -0.18 -7.26
CA GLY A 53 -4.78 -0.77 -7.08
C GLY A 53 -4.79 -2.31 -6.94
N PRO A 54 -3.67 -2.93 -6.51
CA PRO A 54 -2.41 -2.33 -6.09
C PRO A 54 -1.53 -1.81 -7.24
N TYR A 55 -0.88 -0.67 -7.03
CA TYR A 55 0.16 -0.10 -7.90
C TYR A 55 1.56 -0.41 -7.36
N LYS A 56 2.54 -0.50 -8.27
CA LYS A 56 3.93 -0.84 -7.93
C LYS A 56 4.75 0.33 -7.41
N SER A 57 4.32 1.56 -7.68
CA SER A 57 5.01 2.78 -7.25
C SER A 57 4.02 3.85 -6.80
N LYS A 58 4.50 4.79 -5.97
CA LYS A 58 3.72 5.96 -5.53
C LYS A 58 3.32 6.82 -6.73
N ASP A 59 4.19 6.97 -7.71
CA ASP A 59 3.94 7.77 -8.92
C ASP A 59 2.85 7.15 -9.79
N ASP A 60 2.83 5.82 -9.93
CA ASP A 60 1.73 5.13 -10.62
C ASP A 60 0.39 5.35 -9.92
N ALA A 61 0.38 5.31 -8.59
CA ALA A 61 -0.83 5.59 -7.81
C ALA A 61 -1.27 7.06 -7.92
N LYS A 62 -0.34 8.01 -7.94
CA LYS A 62 -0.65 9.44 -8.19
C LYS A 62 -1.23 9.65 -9.58
N LEU A 63 -0.64 9.02 -10.59
CA LEU A 63 -1.13 9.07 -11.96
C LEU A 63 -2.54 8.49 -12.03
N ALA A 64 -2.77 7.31 -11.47
CA ALA A 64 -4.10 6.71 -11.43
C ALA A 64 -5.12 7.62 -10.72
N ARG A 65 -4.78 8.14 -9.54
CA ARG A 65 -5.61 9.11 -8.80
C ARG A 65 -6.02 10.30 -9.66
N SER A 66 -5.09 10.86 -10.45
CA SER A 66 -5.38 11.99 -11.35
C SER A 66 -6.37 11.65 -12.48
N THR A 67 -6.49 10.36 -12.83
CA THR A 67 -7.42 9.88 -13.88
C THR A 67 -8.77 9.43 -13.33
N ILE A 68 -8.87 9.15 -12.02
CA ILE A 68 -10.09 8.69 -11.39
C ILE A 68 -11.03 9.88 -11.21
N ARG A 69 -12.19 9.85 -11.89
CA ARG A 69 -13.19 10.94 -11.86
C ARG A 69 -13.75 11.25 -10.48
N ALA A 70 -13.74 10.28 -9.57
CA ALA A 70 -14.20 10.46 -8.19
C ALA A 70 -13.19 11.20 -7.31
N CYS A 71 -11.94 11.33 -7.77
CA CYS A 71 -10.88 11.99 -7.02
C CYS A 71 -10.85 13.48 -7.36
N PRO A 72 -10.99 14.37 -6.36
CA PRO A 72 -10.75 15.78 -6.58
C PRO A 72 -9.27 16.03 -6.90
N ALA A 73 -9.01 17.09 -7.66
CA ALA A 73 -7.65 17.56 -7.88
C ALA A 73 -7.02 18.04 -6.58
N LEU A 74 -5.74 17.72 -6.37
CA LEU A 74 -4.98 18.24 -5.25
C LEU A 74 -4.59 19.70 -5.49
N THR A 75 -4.48 20.44 -4.40
CA THR A 75 -3.80 21.73 -4.39
C THR A 75 -2.27 21.52 -4.38
N PRO A 76 -1.48 22.49 -4.86
CA PRO A 76 -0.02 22.39 -4.85
C PRO A 76 0.60 22.16 -3.46
N ASP A 77 -0.04 22.70 -2.41
CA ASP A 77 0.41 22.54 -1.03
C ASP A 77 0.20 21.10 -0.53
N GLU A 78 -0.90 20.46 -0.96
CA GLU A 78 -1.19 19.06 -0.62
C GLU A 78 -0.26 18.10 -1.34
N GLU A 79 0.03 18.36 -2.62
CA GLU A 79 0.98 17.56 -3.39
C GLU A 79 2.38 17.62 -2.78
N LYS A 80 2.81 18.81 -2.36
CA LYS A 80 4.08 19.00 -1.65
C LYS A 80 4.12 18.29 -0.30
N ALA A 81 3.04 18.39 0.50
CA ALA A 81 2.96 17.72 1.79
C ALA A 81 3.01 16.19 1.66
N GLU A 82 2.39 15.63 0.62
CA GLU A 82 2.47 14.20 0.32
C GLU A 82 3.88 13.77 -0.09
N ASP A 83 4.63 14.61 -0.79
CA ASP A 83 6.02 14.33 -1.18
C ASP A 83 6.99 14.37 0.00
N GLU A 84 6.76 15.27 0.96
CA GLU A 84 7.57 15.37 2.18
C GLU A 84 7.25 14.26 3.20
N ALA A 85 6.06 13.66 3.12
CA ALA A 85 5.64 12.55 3.98
C ALA A 85 5.99 11.15 3.43
N GLY A 86 6.62 11.08 2.25
CA GLY A 86 7.01 9.85 1.54
C GLY A 86 8.37 9.30 1.93
#